data_AF-A0A356TBK5-F1
#
_entry.id   AF-A0A356TBK5-F1
#
_cell.length_a   1.000
_cell.length_b   1.000
_cell.length_c   1.000
_cell.angle_alpha   90.00
_cell.angle_beta   90.00
_cell.angle_gamma   90.00
#
_symmetry.space_group_name_H-M   'P 1'
#
loop_
_entity.id
_entity.type
_entity.pdbx_description
1 polymer ?
#
loop_
_entity_poly.entity_id
_entity_poly.type
_entity_poly.pdbx_seq_one_letter_code
_entity_poly.pdbx_strand_id
1 'polypeptide(L)'
;MSRTQQRAILVSLSALSAMAWAVACGDDEEETRPEVTDVSEEEPEAEASDEGPAPDARAEQVRRELAKTRVHLDLLALAHLADVEHHGLYMDFGTPQRMHWTMGRWHNGFLRDVTAGERDFTRMGTDARAWFHLDEAGARTLRFRGRPLGTSAVVVYVNGQRAGQIDFEGQGVQEHDVAVAASLLQPGENALMFRSSGTQSVQGEDVAAEIDSLWILPETPPSGPLHAPRYTELTRELTVGGQARRSVVVRAPSRVRWYAEIPEGARLSFGLGADGAATARVRITPEGGDPVELLQAELSEGWSDQLLDLSRFAGEVVRIEFDVTGEAAAVGISAPSIVVPLPEQALAAAQANSVIVLLIDTLRASKLKAYNPRSRVQTPTLDAFAGEAAVFEHAQSPENWTKPSVASILTSLTPTTHNTKEQSSSLPPSALMISEVLQDADFATASFIANGYVSDRFGFDQGWD
;
A
#
# COMPACT_ATOMS: atom_id res chain seq x y z
N MET A 1 11.72 48.01 14.94
CA MET A 1 10.45 47.35 15.31
C MET A 1 9.94 46.60 14.08
N SER A 2 10.49 45.41 13.84
CA SER A 2 9.97 44.46 12.85
C SER A 2 9.01 43.56 13.60
N ARG A 3 7.72 43.55 13.23
CA ARG A 3 6.78 42.55 13.72
C ARG A 3 7.10 41.25 13.01
N THR A 4 7.90 40.40 13.63
CA THR A 4 7.96 38.97 13.29
C THR A 4 6.53 38.45 13.46
N GLN A 5 5.83 38.17 12.35
CA GLN A 5 4.56 37.46 12.39
C GLN A 5 4.88 36.05 12.89
N GLN A 6 4.72 35.80 14.18
CA GLN A 6 4.75 34.45 14.73
C GLN A 6 3.66 33.64 14.03
N ARG A 7 4.09 32.57 13.38
CA ARG A 7 3.18 31.59 12.79
C ARG A 7 2.83 30.59 13.89
N ALA A 8 1.55 30.31 14.08
CA ALA A 8 1.09 29.52 15.22
C ALA A 8 0.30 28.30 14.75
N ILE A 9 0.45 27.19 15.49
CA ILE A 9 -0.29 25.96 15.26
C ILE A 9 -1.01 25.51 16.52
N LEU A 10 -2.31 25.28 16.36
CA LEU A 10 -3.21 24.88 17.42
C LEU A 10 -3.81 23.52 17.10
N VAL A 11 -3.43 22.49 17.85
CA VAL A 11 -4.11 21.19 17.81
C VAL A 11 -5.12 21.13 18.95
N SER A 12 -6.41 21.05 18.64
CA SER A 12 -7.47 20.86 19.63
C SER A 12 -8.09 19.48 19.47
N LEU A 13 -7.93 18.65 20.50
CA LEU A 13 -8.63 17.37 20.63
C LEU A 13 -9.77 17.52 21.64
N SER A 14 -11.00 17.56 21.16
CA SER A 14 -12.17 17.70 22.05
C SER A 14 -12.80 16.33 22.34
N ALA A 15 -12.89 16.01 23.63
CA ALA A 15 -13.74 14.97 24.20
C ALA A 15 -14.68 15.65 25.21
N LEU A 16 -15.99 15.41 25.09
CA LEU A 16 -16.95 15.82 26.12
C LEU A 16 -16.73 14.93 27.36
N SER A 17 -16.01 15.43 28.36
CA SER A 17 -15.72 14.73 29.61
C SER A 17 -16.18 15.53 30.83
N ALA A 18 -16.81 14.83 31.78
CA ALA A 18 -17.14 15.35 33.11
C ALA A 18 -15.90 15.38 34.02
N MET A 19 -15.78 16.47 34.81
CA MET A 19 -14.65 16.85 35.67
C MET A 19 -14.38 15.93 36.87
N ALA A 20 -13.10 15.86 37.28
CA ALA A 20 -12.67 16.01 38.69
C ALA A 20 -11.16 16.35 38.77
N TRP A 21 -10.81 17.25 39.70
CA TRP A 21 -9.49 17.87 39.94
C TRP A 21 -8.61 17.07 40.92
N ALA A 22 -7.28 17.17 40.78
CA ALA A 22 -6.32 17.34 41.90
C ALA A 22 -4.92 17.77 41.41
N VAL A 23 -4.24 18.55 42.25
CA VAL A 23 -2.98 19.30 42.05
C VAL A 23 -1.82 18.62 42.79
N ALA A 24 -0.59 18.66 42.26
CA ALA A 24 0.65 18.85 43.04
C ALA A 24 1.91 18.99 42.16
N CYS A 25 2.78 19.93 42.56
CA CYS A 25 4.06 20.35 41.98
C CYS A 25 5.25 19.43 42.35
N GLY A 26 6.38 19.60 41.65
CA GLY A 26 7.73 19.18 42.07
C GLY A 26 8.78 19.38 40.97
N ASP A 27 9.86 20.08 41.31
CA ASP A 27 10.82 20.78 40.42
C ASP A 27 12.01 19.94 39.91
N ASP A 28 12.61 20.46 38.83
CA ASP A 28 14.03 20.54 38.39
C ASP A 28 15.00 19.35 38.49
N GLU A 29 15.69 19.07 37.36
CA GLU A 29 17.17 19.16 37.26
C GLU A 29 17.66 19.08 35.79
N GLU A 30 18.48 20.05 35.39
CA GLU A 30 19.21 20.18 34.11
C GLU A 30 20.37 19.20 34.01
N GLU A 31 20.58 18.59 32.83
CA GLU A 31 21.87 17.96 32.49
C GLU A 31 22.30 18.29 31.05
N THR A 32 23.55 18.73 30.95
CA THR A 32 24.23 19.37 29.81
C THR A 32 24.58 18.40 28.66
N ARG A 33 24.38 18.83 27.40
CA ARG A 33 24.83 18.16 26.16
C ARG A 33 26.17 18.73 25.66
N PRO A 34 27.10 17.90 25.13
CA PRO A 34 28.32 18.41 24.48
C PRO A 34 28.11 18.72 22.99
N GLU A 35 28.86 19.71 22.51
CA GLU A 35 28.93 20.22 21.14
C GLU A 35 29.35 19.16 20.11
N VAL A 36 28.70 19.17 18.95
CA VAL A 36 29.14 18.44 17.74
C VAL A 36 29.64 19.45 16.72
N THR A 37 30.90 19.28 16.34
CA THR A 37 31.61 20.07 15.34
C THR A 37 31.14 19.76 13.92
N ASP A 38 30.87 20.84 13.19
CA ASP A 38 30.54 20.92 11.77
C ASP A 38 31.71 20.46 10.89
N VAL A 39 31.43 19.61 9.90
CA VAL A 39 32.37 19.25 8.82
C VAL A 39 31.64 19.34 7.50
N SER A 40 31.82 20.50 6.86
CA SER A 40 31.52 20.76 5.46
C SER A 40 32.61 20.14 4.57
N GLU A 41 32.25 19.28 3.61
CA GLU A 41 33.11 18.98 2.46
C GLU A 41 32.27 18.95 1.16
N GLU A 42 32.90 19.52 0.13
CA GLU A 42 32.37 20.01 -1.15
C GLU A 42 32.00 18.90 -2.14
N GLU A 43 30.90 19.07 -2.88
CA GLU A 43 30.60 18.28 -4.08
C GLU A 43 31.32 18.87 -5.32
N PRO A 44 31.98 18.06 -6.18
CA PRO A 44 32.52 18.55 -7.43
C PRO A 44 31.47 18.51 -8.56
N GLU A 45 31.36 19.64 -9.26
CA GLU A 45 30.58 19.81 -10.50
C GLU A 45 31.10 18.88 -11.60
N ALA A 46 30.23 18.03 -12.16
CA ALA A 46 30.50 17.25 -13.36
C ALA A 46 29.84 17.91 -14.58
N GLU A 47 30.66 18.38 -15.52
CA GLU A 47 30.23 18.90 -16.82
C GLU A 47 29.51 17.81 -17.64
N ALA A 48 28.22 18.02 -17.92
CA ALA A 48 27.43 17.17 -18.79
C ALA A 48 27.67 17.53 -20.26
N SER A 49 28.27 16.63 -21.04
CA SER A 49 28.27 16.70 -22.49
C SER A 49 26.89 16.29 -23.03
N ASP A 50 26.08 17.28 -23.37
CA ASP A 50 24.72 17.16 -23.91
C ASP A 50 24.75 16.98 -25.43
N GLU A 51 25.00 15.75 -25.91
CA GLU A 51 24.58 15.33 -27.26
C GLU A 51 24.00 13.91 -27.20
N GLY A 52 22.86 13.81 -26.53
CA GLY A 52 22.01 12.62 -26.59
C GLY A 52 21.25 12.53 -27.93
N PRO A 53 20.76 11.34 -28.33
CA PRO A 53 19.93 11.19 -29.53
C PRO A 53 18.70 12.09 -29.47
N ALA A 54 18.26 12.59 -30.64
CA ALA A 54 17.12 13.49 -30.75
C ALA A 54 15.90 12.97 -29.97
N PRO A 55 15.22 13.80 -29.16
CA PRO A 55 14.11 13.34 -28.31
C PRO A 55 13.00 12.71 -29.15
N ASP A 56 12.53 11.52 -28.75
CA ASP A 56 11.31 10.94 -29.29
C ASP A 56 10.15 11.94 -29.12
N ALA A 57 9.59 12.42 -30.23
CA ALA A 57 8.52 13.43 -30.24
C ALA A 57 7.31 12.99 -29.39
N ARG A 58 7.07 11.67 -29.30
CA ARG A 58 6.03 11.11 -28.43
C ARG A 58 6.38 11.29 -26.96
N ALA A 59 7.59 10.92 -26.56
CA ALA A 59 8.06 11.07 -25.18
C ALA A 59 8.01 12.55 -24.74
N GLU A 60 8.39 13.48 -25.62
CA GLU A 60 8.28 14.91 -25.35
C GLU A 60 6.83 15.37 -25.17
N GLN A 61 5.90 14.88 -26.00
CA GLN A 61 4.48 15.18 -25.84
C GLN A 61 3.93 14.64 -24.52
N VAL A 62 4.27 13.40 -24.15
CA VAL A 62 3.85 12.79 -22.87
C VAL A 62 4.36 13.63 -21.69
N ARG A 63 5.65 14.01 -21.68
CA ARG A 63 6.24 14.85 -20.62
C ARG A 63 5.50 16.18 -20.46
N ARG A 64 5.20 16.87 -21.57
CA ARG A 64 4.45 18.14 -21.54
C ARG A 64 3.04 18.00 -20.98
N GLU A 65 2.38 16.89 -21.26
CA GLU A 65 1.03 16.61 -20.76
C GLU A 65 1.03 16.21 -19.29
N LEU A 66 2.05 15.47 -18.83
CA LEU A 66 2.22 15.10 -17.43
C LEU A 66 2.52 16.30 -16.53
N ALA A 67 3.23 17.31 -17.03
CA ALA A 67 3.50 18.55 -16.30
C ALA A 67 2.23 19.32 -15.87
N LYS A 68 1.07 19.01 -16.46
CA LYS A 68 -0.24 19.60 -16.14
C LYS A 68 -1.09 18.71 -15.23
N THR A 69 -0.50 17.64 -14.69
CA THR A 69 -1.21 16.63 -13.89
C THR A 69 -0.57 16.42 -12.53
N ARG A 70 -1.34 15.83 -11.62
CA ARG A 70 -0.84 15.26 -10.37
C ARG A 70 -1.11 13.76 -10.35
N VAL A 71 -0.29 13.02 -9.63
CA VAL A 71 -0.56 11.61 -9.34
C VAL A 71 -1.80 11.52 -8.45
N HIS A 72 -2.78 10.76 -8.90
CA HIS A 72 -3.93 10.35 -8.11
C HIS A 72 -3.67 9.02 -7.42
N LEU A 73 -3.08 8.06 -8.15
CA LEU A 73 -2.71 6.76 -7.64
C LEU A 73 -1.36 6.33 -8.22
N ASP A 74 -0.38 6.06 -7.36
CA ASP A 74 0.92 5.52 -7.73
C ASP A 74 0.87 3.98 -7.69
N LEU A 75 0.72 3.36 -8.87
CA LEU A 75 0.61 1.90 -8.97
C LEU A 75 1.94 1.19 -8.70
N LEU A 76 3.07 1.89 -8.84
CA LEU A 76 4.38 1.37 -8.51
C LEU A 76 4.56 1.26 -6.99
N ALA A 77 4.17 2.30 -6.25
CA ALA A 77 4.13 2.27 -4.79
C ALA A 77 3.13 1.22 -4.26
N LEU A 78 2.06 0.98 -5.02
CA LEU A 78 1.03 -0.02 -4.73
C LEU A 78 1.28 -1.37 -5.42
N ALA A 79 2.50 -1.68 -5.83
CA ALA A 79 2.81 -2.98 -6.46
C ALA A 79 2.50 -4.19 -5.54
N HIS A 80 2.46 -3.99 -4.22
CA HIS A 80 2.07 -5.01 -3.25
C HIS A 80 0.57 -5.36 -3.27
N LEU A 81 -0.25 -4.56 -3.96
CA LEU A 81 -1.67 -4.83 -4.20
C LEU A 81 -1.93 -5.37 -5.61
N ALA A 82 -0.87 -5.58 -6.40
CA ALA A 82 -1.01 -6.10 -7.75
C ALA A 82 -1.23 -7.61 -7.74
N ASP A 83 -2.17 -8.08 -8.57
CA ASP A 83 -2.23 -9.48 -8.99
C ASP A 83 -1.12 -9.71 -10.02
N VAL A 84 -0.23 -10.66 -9.76
CA VAL A 84 0.84 -11.02 -10.70
C VAL A 84 0.69 -12.47 -11.12
N GLU A 85 0.47 -12.67 -12.41
CA GLU A 85 0.38 -13.97 -13.03
C GLU A 85 1.62 -14.24 -13.88
N HIS A 86 2.33 -15.31 -13.59
CA HIS A 86 3.34 -15.88 -14.48
C HIS A 86 3.00 -17.35 -14.65
N HIS A 87 2.44 -17.72 -15.80
CA HIS A 87 1.79 -19.03 -16.03
C HIS A 87 0.67 -19.40 -15.05
N GLY A 88 0.20 -18.47 -14.22
CA GLY A 88 -0.78 -18.67 -13.15
C GLY A 88 -0.60 -17.62 -12.06
N LEU A 89 -1.62 -17.39 -11.25
CA LEU A 89 -1.60 -16.38 -10.19
C LEU A 89 -0.67 -16.79 -9.06
N TYR A 90 0.30 -15.94 -8.74
CA TYR A 90 1.24 -16.18 -7.64
C TYR A 90 0.90 -15.30 -6.44
N MET A 91 0.84 -15.92 -5.27
CA MET A 91 0.64 -15.25 -3.99
C MET A 91 1.90 -15.44 -3.14
N ASP A 92 2.59 -14.32 -2.87
CA ASP A 92 3.78 -14.28 -2.03
C ASP A 92 3.37 -14.17 -0.55
N PHE A 93 3.49 -15.28 0.18
CA PHE A 93 3.16 -15.37 1.61
C PHE A 93 4.42 -15.14 2.44
N GLY A 94 4.77 -13.88 2.64
CA GLY A 94 5.95 -13.52 3.43
C GLY A 94 6.30 -12.05 3.31
N THR A 95 5.82 -11.43 2.23
CA THR A 95 5.95 -10.00 1.98
C THR A 95 4.65 -9.26 2.32
N PRO A 96 4.62 -7.91 2.22
CA PRO A 96 3.38 -7.14 2.38
C PRO A 96 2.24 -7.57 1.44
N GLN A 97 2.55 -8.23 0.31
CA GLN A 97 1.55 -8.71 -0.65
C GLN A 97 0.55 -9.69 -0.02
N ARG A 98 0.92 -10.43 1.02
CA ARG A 98 0.01 -11.36 1.72
C ARG A 98 -1.29 -10.69 2.20
N MET A 99 -1.23 -9.40 2.56
CA MET A 99 -2.39 -8.69 3.11
C MET A 99 -3.48 -8.46 2.07
N HIS A 100 -3.13 -8.48 0.79
CA HIS A 100 -4.08 -8.45 -0.33
C HIS A 100 -4.96 -9.71 -0.39
N TRP A 101 -4.40 -10.85 0.00
CA TRP A 101 -5.04 -12.16 -0.18
C TRP A 101 -5.68 -12.72 1.09
N THR A 102 -5.19 -12.32 2.26
CA THR A 102 -5.41 -13.05 3.51
C THR A 102 -6.44 -12.39 4.43
N MET A 103 -7.34 -13.22 4.97
CA MET A 103 -8.22 -12.86 6.08
C MET A 103 -8.46 -14.10 6.95
N GLY A 104 -8.65 -13.93 8.26
CA GLY A 104 -8.78 -15.03 9.23
C GLY A 104 -7.55 -15.20 10.12
N ARG A 105 -7.36 -16.39 10.73
CA ARG A 105 -6.29 -16.66 11.71
C ARG A 105 -4.95 -16.99 11.07
N TRP A 106 -4.56 -16.16 10.12
CA TRP A 106 -3.15 -15.99 9.83
C TRP A 106 -2.53 -15.29 11.02
N HIS A 107 -1.37 -15.76 11.48
CA HIS A 107 -0.56 -15.00 12.43
C HIS A 107 0.24 -13.95 11.65
N ASN A 108 -0.50 -13.10 10.93
CA ASN A 108 -0.02 -12.03 10.07
C ASN A 108 -0.23 -10.68 10.79
N GLY A 109 0.52 -10.48 11.87
CA GLY A 109 0.73 -9.12 12.36
C GLY A 109 1.72 -8.39 11.46
N PHE A 110 1.55 -7.09 11.29
CA PHE A 110 2.65 -6.28 10.75
C PHE A 110 3.86 -6.39 11.71
N LEU A 111 5.08 -6.54 11.17
CA LEU A 111 6.31 -6.89 11.90
C LEU A 111 6.40 -8.32 12.46
N ARG A 112 5.48 -9.22 12.10
CA ARG A 112 5.55 -10.67 12.41
C ARG A 112 6.10 -11.49 11.24
N ASP A 113 6.92 -10.87 10.41
CA ASP A 113 7.55 -11.54 9.27
C ASP A 113 8.49 -12.63 9.79
N VAL A 114 8.27 -13.87 9.36
CA VAL A 114 9.16 -14.97 9.69
C VAL A 114 10.12 -15.14 8.55
N THR A 115 11.32 -14.60 8.70
CA THR A 115 12.40 -14.85 7.75
C THR A 115 13.18 -16.10 8.18
N ALA A 116 13.35 -17.05 7.26
CA ALA A 116 14.24 -18.19 7.43
C ALA A 116 15.18 -18.29 6.22
N GLY A 117 16.42 -17.85 6.38
CA GLY A 117 17.37 -17.70 5.28
C GLY A 117 17.00 -16.49 4.42
N GLU A 118 16.86 -16.70 3.10
CA GLU A 118 16.45 -15.65 2.12
C GLU A 118 14.94 -15.67 1.81
N ARG A 119 14.14 -16.31 2.67
CA ARG A 119 12.71 -16.56 2.43
C ARG A 119 11.89 -16.08 3.61
N ASP A 120 10.78 -15.44 3.28
CA ASP A 120 9.78 -14.99 4.24
C ASP A 120 8.60 -15.96 4.25
N PHE A 121 8.00 -16.15 5.43
CA PHE A 121 6.88 -17.04 5.64
C PHE A 121 5.79 -16.36 6.44
N THR A 122 4.55 -16.76 6.18
CA THR A 122 3.38 -16.43 7.01
C THR A 122 2.98 -17.64 7.86
N ARG A 123 2.88 -17.44 9.17
CA ARG A 123 2.41 -18.46 10.10
C ARG A 123 0.90 -18.66 10.02
N MET A 124 0.49 -19.91 10.06
CA MET A 124 -0.89 -20.34 9.99
C MET A 124 -1.31 -21.00 11.30
N GLY A 125 -2.48 -20.62 11.84
CA GLY A 125 -3.12 -21.36 12.94
C GLY A 125 -3.81 -22.65 12.49
N THR A 126 -4.85 -23.08 13.21
CA THR A 126 -5.65 -24.26 12.85
C THR A 126 -6.58 -24.05 11.64
N ASP A 127 -6.94 -22.80 11.36
CA ASP A 127 -7.74 -22.40 10.21
C ASP A 127 -7.22 -21.09 9.62
N ALA A 128 -7.05 -21.02 8.30
CA ALA A 128 -6.64 -19.80 7.62
C ALA A 128 -7.23 -19.71 6.22
N ARG A 129 -7.50 -18.50 5.73
CA ARG A 129 -8.25 -18.29 4.49
C ARG A 129 -7.58 -17.31 3.55
N ALA A 130 -7.63 -17.60 2.27
CA ALA A 130 -7.20 -16.71 1.22
C ALA A 130 -8.31 -16.59 0.16
N TRP A 131 -8.31 -15.49 -0.57
CA TRP A 131 -9.24 -15.26 -1.68
C TRP A 131 -8.46 -15.03 -2.96
N PHE A 132 -9.02 -15.43 -4.09
CA PHE A 132 -8.41 -15.19 -5.38
C PHE A 132 -9.44 -15.08 -6.48
N HIS A 133 -9.12 -14.28 -7.49
CA HIS A 133 -9.95 -14.10 -8.67
C HIS A 133 -9.55 -15.09 -9.77
N LEU A 134 -10.53 -15.61 -10.51
CA LEU A 134 -10.33 -16.30 -11.78
C LEU A 134 -11.18 -15.64 -12.86
N ASP A 135 -10.58 -15.31 -14.00
CA ASP A 135 -11.35 -14.80 -15.15
C ASP A 135 -12.32 -15.87 -15.68
N GLU A 136 -11.89 -17.13 -15.63
CA GLU A 136 -12.64 -18.27 -16.13
C GLU A 136 -12.59 -19.44 -15.14
N ALA A 137 -13.74 -20.08 -14.97
CA ALA A 137 -13.81 -21.37 -14.30
C ALA A 137 -13.04 -22.42 -15.09
N GLY A 138 -12.38 -23.31 -14.37
CA GLY A 138 -11.60 -24.40 -14.96
C GLY A 138 -10.88 -25.15 -13.87
N ALA A 139 -10.47 -26.38 -14.16
CA ALA A 139 -9.64 -27.12 -13.23
C ALA A 139 -8.28 -26.41 -13.07
N ARG A 140 -7.73 -26.43 -11.86
CA ARG A 140 -6.49 -25.75 -11.50
C ARG A 140 -5.61 -26.67 -10.68
N THR A 141 -4.31 -26.40 -10.69
CA THR A 141 -3.36 -27.00 -9.75
C THR A 141 -2.94 -25.93 -8.76
N LEU A 142 -3.19 -26.16 -7.47
CA LEU A 142 -2.71 -25.32 -6.39
C LEU A 142 -1.34 -25.81 -5.95
N ARG A 143 -0.28 -25.12 -6.35
CA ARG A 143 1.07 -25.39 -5.86
C ARG A 143 1.33 -24.61 -4.60
N PHE A 144 1.39 -25.33 -3.49
CA PHE A 144 1.67 -24.80 -2.18
C PHE A 144 3.15 -24.98 -1.86
N ARG A 145 3.78 -23.96 -1.26
CA ARG A 145 5.12 -24.06 -0.70
C ARG A 145 5.12 -23.64 0.76
N GLY A 146 5.65 -24.49 1.63
CA GLY A 146 5.69 -24.22 3.07
C GLY A 146 6.33 -25.34 3.87
N ARG A 147 6.31 -25.23 5.20
CA ARG A 147 6.82 -26.25 6.13
C ARG A 147 5.85 -26.50 7.29
N PRO A 148 5.76 -27.75 7.79
CA PRO A 148 4.98 -28.03 8.98
C PRO A 148 5.70 -27.51 10.23
N LEU A 149 4.92 -27.24 11.27
CA LEU A 149 5.43 -26.95 12.61
C LEU A 149 4.71 -27.81 13.63
N GLY A 150 3.42 -27.59 13.82
CA GLY A 150 2.58 -28.31 14.78
C GLY A 150 1.71 -29.39 14.15
N THR A 151 1.91 -29.70 12.87
CA THR A 151 1.03 -30.60 12.12
C THR A 151 1.77 -31.50 11.15
N SER A 152 1.16 -32.62 10.78
CA SER A 152 1.64 -33.49 9.69
C SER A 152 0.83 -33.32 8.40
N ALA A 153 -0.32 -32.65 8.45
CA ALA A 153 -1.19 -32.47 7.29
C ALA A 153 -2.04 -31.19 7.35
N VAL A 154 -2.36 -30.65 6.17
CA VAL A 154 -3.25 -29.51 5.99
C VAL A 154 -4.31 -29.87 4.94
N VAL A 155 -5.57 -29.84 5.34
CA VAL A 155 -6.70 -30.07 4.43
C VAL A 155 -7.04 -28.76 3.71
N VAL A 156 -7.21 -28.84 2.40
CA VAL A 156 -7.52 -27.70 1.54
C VAL A 156 -8.98 -27.75 1.14
N TYR A 157 -9.68 -26.63 1.36
CA TYR A 157 -11.06 -26.41 0.94
C TYR A 157 -11.12 -25.27 -0.05
N VAL A 158 -11.93 -25.42 -1.10
CA VAL A 158 -12.23 -24.39 -2.09
C VAL A 158 -13.74 -24.18 -2.08
N ASN A 159 -14.17 -22.92 -1.94
CA ASN A 159 -15.59 -22.54 -1.88
C ASN A 159 -16.42 -23.39 -0.89
N GLY A 160 -15.81 -23.71 0.26
CA GLY A 160 -16.42 -24.49 1.34
C GLY A 160 -16.42 -26.01 1.15
N GLN A 161 -15.93 -26.52 0.03
CA GLN A 161 -15.87 -27.95 -0.29
C GLN A 161 -14.42 -28.47 -0.23
N ARG A 162 -14.22 -29.71 0.26
CA ARG A 162 -12.88 -30.30 0.38
C ARG A 162 -12.30 -30.54 -1.02
N ALA A 163 -11.20 -29.89 -1.33
CA ALA A 163 -10.49 -30.03 -2.61
C ALA A 163 -9.36 -31.05 -2.52
N GLY A 164 -8.63 -31.10 -1.41
CA GLY A 164 -7.53 -32.03 -1.23
C GLY A 164 -6.84 -31.92 0.12
N GLN A 165 -5.62 -32.42 0.20
CA GLN A 165 -4.79 -32.42 1.40
C GLN A 165 -3.33 -32.32 1.02
N ILE A 166 -2.58 -31.60 1.84
CA ILE A 166 -1.13 -31.49 1.82
C ILE A 166 -0.63 -32.37 2.96
N ASP A 167 0.21 -33.35 2.65
CA ASP A 167 0.82 -34.26 3.62
C ASP A 167 2.31 -33.92 3.71
N PHE A 168 2.78 -33.51 4.88
CA PHE A 168 4.18 -33.10 5.04
C PHE A 168 5.08 -34.28 5.41
N GLU A 169 6.23 -34.36 4.74
CA GLU A 169 7.29 -35.32 5.04
C GLU A 169 8.46 -34.62 5.74
N GLY A 170 8.62 -34.86 7.04
CA GLY A 170 9.66 -34.19 7.84
C GLY A 170 9.32 -32.74 8.21
N GLN A 171 10.34 -31.92 8.47
CA GLN A 171 10.17 -30.54 9.00
C GLN A 171 10.71 -29.45 8.04
N GLY A 172 11.23 -29.86 6.88
CA GLY A 172 11.78 -28.96 5.87
C GLY A 172 10.70 -28.24 5.06
N VAL A 173 11.12 -27.22 4.33
CA VAL A 173 10.28 -26.55 3.32
C VAL A 173 10.05 -27.50 2.15
N GLN A 174 8.80 -27.63 1.76
CA GLN A 174 8.31 -28.58 0.76
C GLN A 174 7.34 -27.89 -0.17
N GLU A 175 7.22 -28.44 -1.38
CA GLU A 175 6.21 -28.06 -2.36
C GLU A 175 5.21 -29.19 -2.56
N HIS A 176 3.93 -28.85 -2.62
CA HIS A 176 2.82 -29.79 -2.74
C HIS A 176 1.81 -29.28 -3.75
N ASP A 177 1.43 -30.13 -4.70
CA ASP A 177 0.41 -29.82 -5.68
C ASP A 177 -0.93 -30.43 -5.26
N VAL A 178 -1.98 -29.61 -5.21
CA VAL A 178 -3.35 -30.05 -4.98
C VAL A 178 -4.16 -29.77 -6.25
N ALA A 179 -4.60 -30.84 -6.92
CA ALA A 179 -5.51 -30.73 -8.06
C ALA A 179 -6.90 -30.32 -7.59
N VAL A 180 -7.47 -29.28 -8.21
CA VAL A 180 -8.80 -28.75 -7.91
C VAL A 180 -9.69 -28.89 -9.13
N ALA A 181 -10.77 -29.65 -8.98
CA ALA A 181 -11.73 -29.87 -10.06
C ALA A 181 -12.46 -28.57 -10.45
N ALA A 182 -12.76 -28.41 -11.74
CA ALA A 182 -13.48 -27.25 -12.26
C ALA A 182 -14.81 -26.99 -11.55
N SER A 183 -15.49 -28.04 -11.08
CA SER A 183 -16.77 -27.93 -10.36
C SER A 183 -16.68 -27.25 -8.99
N LEU A 184 -15.47 -27.10 -8.44
CA LEU A 184 -15.23 -26.42 -7.16
C LEU A 184 -14.93 -24.92 -7.35
N LEU A 185 -14.69 -24.49 -8.58
CA LEU A 185 -14.23 -23.15 -8.92
C LEU A 185 -15.29 -22.41 -9.74
N GLN A 186 -15.29 -21.09 -9.62
CA GLN A 186 -16.20 -20.19 -10.34
C GLN A 186 -15.42 -19.03 -10.97
N PRO A 187 -15.93 -18.39 -12.04
CA PRO A 187 -15.41 -17.10 -12.47
C PRO A 187 -15.65 -16.06 -11.35
N GLY A 188 -14.75 -15.09 -11.25
CA GLY A 188 -14.77 -14.13 -10.15
C GLY A 188 -14.01 -14.63 -8.92
N GLU A 189 -14.46 -14.20 -7.76
CA GLU A 189 -13.81 -14.50 -6.48
C GLU A 189 -14.05 -15.96 -6.03
N ASN A 190 -12.98 -16.60 -5.55
CA ASN A 190 -12.98 -17.93 -4.97
C ASN A 190 -12.35 -17.89 -3.58
N ALA A 191 -12.95 -18.61 -2.63
CA ALA A 191 -12.45 -18.71 -1.27
C ALA A 191 -11.64 -19.99 -1.08
N LEU A 192 -10.43 -19.85 -0.56
CA LEU A 192 -9.54 -20.94 -0.16
C LEU A 192 -9.47 -21.01 1.36
N MET A 193 -9.55 -22.20 1.92
CA MET A 193 -9.37 -22.41 3.36
C MET A 193 -8.43 -23.59 3.62
N PHE A 194 -7.41 -23.33 4.41
CA PHE A 194 -6.49 -24.31 4.96
C PHE A 194 -6.95 -24.70 6.36
N ARG A 195 -6.98 -26.00 6.66
CA ARG A 195 -7.35 -26.50 7.97
C ARG A 195 -6.36 -27.53 8.47
N SER A 196 -5.97 -27.39 9.73
CA SER A 196 -5.09 -28.34 10.41
C SER A 196 -5.69 -28.80 11.74
N SER A 197 -5.32 -30.01 12.16
CA SER A 197 -5.75 -30.61 13.43
C SER A 197 -4.74 -30.44 14.57
N GLY A 198 -3.53 -29.95 14.27
CA GLY A 198 -2.45 -29.79 15.25
C GLY A 198 -1.77 -28.42 15.14
N THR A 199 -1.28 -27.95 16.29
CA THR A 199 -0.45 -26.75 16.43
C THR A 199 0.66 -27.01 17.43
N GLN A 200 1.71 -26.20 17.38
CA GLN A 200 2.72 -26.08 18.42
C GLN A 200 2.87 -24.61 18.82
N SER A 201 3.27 -24.35 20.06
CA SER A 201 3.51 -22.98 20.52
C SER A 201 4.83 -22.45 19.98
N VAL A 202 4.79 -21.37 19.20
CA VAL A 202 5.97 -20.65 18.68
C VAL A 202 5.84 -19.19 19.09
N GLN A 203 6.76 -18.70 19.92
CA GLN A 203 6.75 -17.31 20.41
C GLN A 203 5.40 -16.89 21.03
N GLY A 204 4.72 -17.81 21.71
CA GLY A 204 3.41 -17.56 22.35
C GLY A 204 2.20 -17.71 21.42
N GLU A 205 2.39 -18.11 20.16
CA GLU A 205 1.32 -18.34 19.19
C GLU A 205 1.13 -19.83 18.91
N ASP A 206 -0.11 -20.27 18.71
CA ASP A 206 -0.40 -21.64 18.27
C ASP A 206 -0.27 -21.75 16.75
N VAL A 207 0.80 -22.40 16.28
CA VAL A 207 1.17 -22.45 14.86
C VAL A 207 1.10 -23.88 14.32
N ALA A 208 0.35 -24.09 13.24
CA ALA A 208 0.26 -25.36 12.53
C ALA A 208 1.37 -25.50 11.50
N ALA A 209 1.54 -24.48 10.65
CA ALA A 209 2.50 -24.48 9.54
C ALA A 209 2.94 -23.05 9.20
N GLU A 210 4.02 -22.95 8.44
CA GLU A 210 4.54 -21.71 7.85
C GLU A 210 4.45 -21.80 6.33
N ILE A 211 3.84 -20.80 5.70
CA ILE A 211 3.53 -20.76 4.27
C ILE A 211 4.42 -19.73 3.60
N ASP A 212 5.14 -20.11 2.56
CA ASP A 212 6.01 -19.25 1.73
C ASP A 212 5.22 -18.69 0.54
N SER A 213 4.48 -19.56 -0.17
CA SER A 213 3.69 -19.10 -1.32
C SER A 213 2.60 -20.08 -1.73
N LEU A 214 1.66 -19.55 -2.51
CA LEU A 214 0.64 -20.30 -3.21
C LEU A 214 0.62 -19.88 -4.69
N TRP A 215 0.65 -20.86 -5.59
CA TRP A 215 0.55 -20.65 -7.03
C TRP A 215 -0.71 -21.31 -7.57
N ILE A 216 -1.61 -20.53 -8.17
CA ILE A 216 -2.82 -21.01 -8.85
C ILE A 216 -2.48 -21.25 -10.32
N LEU A 217 -2.09 -22.48 -10.65
CA LEU A 217 -1.66 -22.87 -11.98
C LEU A 217 -2.83 -23.44 -12.80
N PRO A 218 -2.71 -23.49 -14.14
CA PRO A 218 -3.57 -24.30 -15.00
C PRO A 218 -3.64 -25.76 -14.52
N GLU A 219 -4.69 -26.49 -14.93
CA GLU A 219 -4.86 -27.91 -14.58
C GLU A 219 -3.59 -28.72 -14.82
N THR A 220 -2.93 -28.50 -15.95
CA THR A 220 -1.59 -29.02 -16.23
C THR A 220 -0.58 -27.87 -16.17
N PRO A 221 0.25 -27.78 -15.12
CA PRO A 221 1.34 -26.82 -15.05
C PRO A 221 2.27 -26.91 -16.26
N PRO A 222 2.87 -25.79 -16.71
CA PRO A 222 3.84 -25.82 -17.80
C PRO A 222 5.06 -26.68 -17.45
N SER A 223 5.63 -27.34 -18.46
CA SER A 223 6.87 -28.11 -18.31
C SER A 223 8.07 -27.17 -18.19
N GLY A 224 8.93 -27.41 -17.21
CA GLY A 224 10.17 -26.66 -17.00
C GLY A 224 10.18 -25.87 -15.68
N PRO A 225 11.27 -25.11 -15.42
CA PRO A 225 11.39 -24.33 -14.21
C PRO A 225 10.44 -23.12 -14.22
N LEU A 226 9.57 -23.07 -13.22
CA LEU A 226 8.74 -21.90 -12.94
C LEU A 226 9.54 -20.85 -12.15
N HIS A 227 9.41 -19.58 -12.51
CA HIS A 227 10.09 -18.48 -11.83
C HIS A 227 9.05 -17.65 -11.06
N ALA A 228 9.08 -17.73 -9.73
CA ALA A 228 8.15 -17.01 -8.89
C ALA A 228 8.32 -15.49 -9.07
N PRO A 229 7.25 -14.73 -9.38
CA PRO A 229 7.30 -13.27 -9.43
C PRO A 229 7.23 -12.69 -8.00
N ARG A 230 8.28 -12.92 -7.21
CA ARG A 230 8.34 -12.50 -5.80
C ARG A 230 8.24 -10.99 -5.67
N TYR A 231 7.54 -10.51 -4.65
CA TYR A 231 7.32 -9.08 -4.45
C TYR A 231 8.64 -8.31 -4.27
N THR A 232 9.63 -8.90 -3.59
CA THR A 232 10.96 -8.30 -3.38
C THR A 232 11.75 -8.13 -4.67
N GLU A 233 11.43 -8.89 -5.72
CA GLU A 233 12.06 -8.83 -7.05
C GLU A 233 11.20 -8.08 -8.06
N LEU A 234 9.91 -7.88 -7.74
CA LEU A 234 8.90 -7.26 -8.59
C LEU A 234 9.18 -5.78 -8.81
N THR A 235 9.61 -5.05 -7.78
CA THR A 235 9.96 -3.62 -7.92
C THR A 235 11.46 -3.43 -7.88
N ARG A 236 12.04 -3.05 -9.02
CA ARG A 236 13.49 -2.83 -9.17
C ARG A 236 13.79 -1.88 -10.31
N GLU A 237 15.04 -1.46 -10.41
CA GLU A 237 15.50 -0.80 -11.62
C GLU A 237 15.65 -1.81 -12.76
N LEU A 238 15.24 -1.38 -13.96
CA LEU A 238 15.50 -2.07 -15.20
C LEU A 238 16.23 -1.10 -16.13
N THR A 239 17.30 -1.57 -16.77
CA THR A 239 18.01 -0.80 -17.79
C THR A 239 17.60 -1.30 -19.17
N VAL A 240 16.99 -0.42 -19.96
CA VAL A 240 16.60 -0.68 -21.36
C VAL A 240 17.15 0.47 -22.20
N GLY A 241 17.82 0.14 -23.31
CA GLY A 241 18.40 1.16 -24.20
C GLY A 241 19.40 2.10 -23.54
N GLY A 242 20.12 1.62 -22.51
CA GLY A 242 21.07 2.43 -21.74
C GLY A 242 20.45 3.35 -20.68
N GLN A 243 19.13 3.36 -20.53
CA GLN A 243 18.43 4.15 -19.50
C GLN A 243 17.87 3.24 -18.41
N ALA A 244 18.27 3.48 -17.15
CA ALA A 244 17.71 2.82 -15.99
C ALA A 244 16.42 3.51 -15.52
N ARG A 245 15.37 2.73 -15.23
CA ARG A 245 14.14 3.24 -14.62
C ARG A 245 13.58 2.28 -13.57
N ARG A 246 13.14 2.83 -12.43
CA ARG A 246 12.37 2.09 -11.42
C ARG A 246 11.05 1.61 -12.03
N SER A 247 10.79 0.31 -11.92
CA SER A 247 9.71 -0.36 -12.63
C SER A 247 9.12 -1.51 -11.82
N VAL A 248 7.88 -1.87 -12.15
CA VAL A 248 7.37 -3.22 -11.94
C VAL A 248 7.97 -4.10 -13.03
N VAL A 249 8.78 -5.09 -12.68
CA VAL A 249 9.51 -5.93 -13.63
C VAL A 249 8.98 -7.35 -13.59
N VAL A 250 8.52 -7.83 -14.74
CA VAL A 250 7.98 -9.18 -14.91
C VAL A 250 8.65 -9.92 -16.06
N ARG A 251 8.48 -11.24 -16.11
CA ARG A 251 8.99 -12.10 -17.18
C ARG A 251 7.88 -12.41 -18.18
N ALA A 252 8.15 -12.41 -19.49
CA ALA A 252 7.17 -12.89 -20.44
C ALA A 252 7.04 -14.44 -20.38
N PRO A 253 5.82 -15.03 -20.44
CA PRO A 253 4.53 -14.36 -20.38
C PRO A 253 4.14 -14.02 -18.94
N SER A 254 3.66 -12.80 -18.70
CA SER A 254 3.08 -12.43 -17.40
C SER A 254 1.93 -11.45 -17.58
N ARG A 255 1.04 -11.43 -16.59
CA ARG A 255 0.00 -10.42 -16.48
C ARG A 255 0.07 -9.74 -15.12
N VAL A 256 0.04 -8.41 -15.11
CA VAL A 256 0.00 -7.60 -13.89
C VAL A 256 -1.31 -6.85 -13.85
N ARG A 257 -2.02 -6.89 -12.72
CA ARG A 257 -3.34 -6.26 -12.58
C ARG A 257 -3.46 -5.42 -11.33
N TRP A 258 -4.10 -4.27 -11.47
CA TRP A 258 -4.55 -3.44 -10.35
C TRP A 258 -6.05 -3.22 -10.43
N TYR A 259 -6.67 -2.97 -9.28
CA TYR A 259 -8.05 -2.55 -9.20
C TYR A 259 -8.08 -1.13 -8.66
N ALA A 260 -8.79 -0.23 -9.34
CA ALA A 260 -8.88 1.16 -8.95
C ALA A 260 -10.22 1.76 -9.39
N GLU A 261 -10.74 2.67 -8.58
CA GLU A 261 -11.78 3.59 -9.03
C GLU A 261 -11.13 4.67 -9.90
N ILE A 262 -11.75 4.98 -11.05
CA ILE A 262 -11.21 5.96 -11.99
C ILE A 262 -11.83 7.33 -11.73
N PRO A 263 -11.05 8.35 -11.31
CA PRO A 263 -11.60 9.69 -11.11
C PRO A 263 -11.89 10.41 -12.42
N GLU A 264 -12.65 11.51 -12.35
CA GLU A 264 -12.89 12.37 -13.50
C GLU A 264 -11.58 12.95 -14.06
N GLY A 265 -11.46 12.95 -15.40
CA GLY A 265 -10.27 13.44 -16.11
C GLY A 265 -9.03 12.55 -15.98
N ALA A 266 -9.17 11.33 -15.46
CA ALA A 266 -8.06 10.40 -15.27
C ALA A 266 -7.37 10.02 -16.58
N ARG A 267 -6.04 9.87 -16.50
CA ARG A 267 -5.20 9.25 -17.53
C ARG A 267 -4.29 8.21 -16.89
N LEU A 268 -3.96 7.15 -17.61
CA LEU A 268 -2.98 6.13 -17.22
C LEU A 268 -1.62 6.48 -17.82
N SER A 269 -0.65 6.80 -16.97
CA SER A 269 0.74 7.12 -17.35
C SER A 269 1.66 5.95 -17.01
N PHE A 270 2.56 5.58 -17.93
CA PHE A 270 3.59 4.56 -17.70
C PHE A 270 4.63 4.55 -18.83
N GLY A 271 5.79 3.96 -18.58
CA GLY A 271 6.77 3.60 -19.62
C GLY A 271 6.87 2.08 -19.77
N LEU A 272 6.99 1.59 -21.00
CA LEU A 272 7.25 0.17 -21.27
C LEU A 272 8.66 -0.03 -21.82
N GLY A 273 9.34 -1.07 -21.37
CA GLY A 273 10.65 -1.46 -21.89
C GLY A 273 10.91 -2.95 -21.65
N ALA A 274 11.74 -3.57 -22.48
CA ALA A 274 12.09 -4.98 -22.35
C ALA A 274 13.57 -5.23 -22.65
N ASP A 275 14.13 -6.29 -22.07
CA ASP A 275 15.49 -6.77 -22.37
C ASP A 275 15.57 -7.72 -23.59
N GLY A 276 14.44 -7.94 -24.26
CA GLY A 276 14.31 -8.80 -25.43
C GLY A 276 12.96 -8.63 -26.12
N ALA A 277 12.66 -9.47 -27.10
CA ALA A 277 11.42 -9.41 -27.86
C ALA A 277 10.21 -9.74 -26.97
N ALA A 278 9.30 -8.78 -26.84
CA ALA A 278 8.03 -8.94 -26.15
C ALA A 278 6.94 -8.05 -26.74
N THR A 279 5.70 -8.48 -26.60
CA THR A 279 4.51 -7.69 -26.93
C THR A 279 3.77 -7.39 -25.63
N ALA A 280 3.45 -6.12 -25.40
CA ALA A 280 2.64 -5.68 -24.28
C ALA A 280 1.25 -5.23 -24.75
N ARG A 281 0.21 -5.63 -24.03
CA ARG A 281 -1.16 -5.16 -24.17
C ARG A 281 -1.63 -4.53 -22.88
N VAL A 282 -2.33 -3.40 -22.98
CA VAL A 282 -2.96 -2.74 -21.83
C VAL A 282 -4.47 -2.77 -22.02
N ARG A 283 -5.17 -3.38 -21.06
CA ARG A 283 -6.63 -3.52 -21.06
C ARG A 283 -7.22 -2.89 -19.79
N ILE A 284 -8.39 -2.29 -19.93
CA ILE A 284 -9.22 -1.83 -18.81
C ILE A 284 -10.51 -2.64 -18.83
N THR A 285 -10.82 -3.31 -17.71
CA THR A 285 -12.03 -4.10 -17.55
C THR A 285 -12.89 -3.46 -16.46
N PRO A 286 -13.99 -2.77 -16.79
CA PRO A 286 -14.89 -2.21 -15.78
C PRO A 286 -15.63 -3.32 -15.03
N GLU A 287 -16.03 -3.05 -13.80
CA GLU A 287 -16.76 -4.02 -12.96
C GLU A 287 -18.01 -4.54 -13.69
N GLY A 288 -18.07 -5.86 -13.90
CA GLY A 288 -19.18 -6.52 -14.60
C GLY A 288 -19.23 -6.31 -16.11
N GLY A 289 -18.24 -5.64 -16.71
CA GLY A 289 -18.15 -5.40 -18.15
C GLY A 289 -17.03 -6.18 -18.85
N ASP A 290 -16.97 -6.02 -20.17
CA ASP A 290 -15.95 -6.67 -21.00
C ASP A 290 -14.63 -5.88 -21.02
N PRO A 291 -13.48 -6.56 -21.15
CA PRO A 291 -12.17 -5.89 -21.30
C PRO A 291 -12.11 -5.00 -22.55
N VAL A 292 -11.58 -3.79 -22.37
CA VAL A 292 -11.31 -2.82 -23.45
C VAL A 292 -9.80 -2.69 -23.62
N GLU A 293 -9.28 -3.05 -24.79
CA GLU A 293 -7.87 -2.82 -25.12
C GLU A 293 -7.63 -1.34 -25.46
N LEU A 294 -6.68 -0.72 -24.77
CA LEU A 294 -6.26 0.66 -24.98
C LEU A 294 -4.92 0.76 -25.74
N LEU A 295 -4.10 -0.28 -25.65
CA LEU A 295 -2.77 -0.32 -26.27
C LEU A 295 -2.38 -1.77 -26.60
N GLN A 296 -1.81 -1.97 -27.77
CA GLN A 296 -0.90 -3.08 -28.07
C GLN A 296 0.40 -2.48 -28.61
N ALA A 297 1.54 -2.89 -28.05
CA ALA A 297 2.85 -2.39 -28.43
C ALA A 297 3.87 -3.53 -28.50
N GLU A 298 4.64 -3.56 -29.58
CA GLU A 298 5.86 -4.36 -29.64
C GLU A 298 6.96 -3.60 -28.90
N LEU A 299 7.64 -4.28 -27.98
CA LEU A 299 8.71 -3.69 -27.19
C LEU A 299 10.04 -3.85 -27.93
N SER A 300 10.75 -2.73 -28.07
CA SER A 300 12.06 -2.65 -28.72
C SER A 300 13.17 -2.34 -27.71
N GLU A 301 14.39 -2.08 -28.19
CA GLU A 301 15.58 -1.81 -27.37
C GLU A 301 15.53 -0.51 -26.56
N GLY A 302 14.37 0.15 -26.40
CA GLY A 302 14.24 1.44 -25.72
C GLY A 302 12.93 1.56 -24.95
N TRP A 303 12.87 2.55 -24.05
CA TRP A 303 11.65 2.86 -23.31
C TRP A 303 10.60 3.54 -24.20
N SER A 304 9.34 3.16 -24.03
CA SER A 304 8.20 3.75 -24.73
C SER A 304 7.20 4.33 -23.72
N ASP A 305 7.13 5.66 -23.65
CA ASP A 305 6.23 6.37 -22.73
C ASP A 305 4.80 6.47 -23.28
N GLN A 306 3.84 6.18 -22.41
CA GLN A 306 2.42 6.06 -22.71
C GLN A 306 1.62 6.96 -21.77
N LEU A 307 0.58 7.57 -22.34
CA LEU A 307 -0.42 8.34 -21.60
C LEU A 307 -1.78 8.05 -22.22
N LEU A 308 -2.55 7.17 -21.59
CA LEU A 308 -3.81 6.67 -22.12
C LEU A 308 -4.98 7.36 -21.42
N ASP A 309 -5.98 7.79 -22.19
CA ASP A 309 -7.19 8.41 -21.64
C ASP A 309 -8.07 7.36 -20.94
N LEU A 310 -8.46 7.65 -19.69
CA LEU A 310 -9.37 6.80 -18.92
C LEU A 310 -10.75 7.46 -18.72
N SER A 311 -11.01 8.62 -19.34
CA SER A 311 -12.24 9.40 -19.11
C SER A 311 -13.53 8.60 -19.36
N ARG A 312 -13.49 7.62 -20.26
CA ARG A 312 -14.60 6.68 -20.51
C ARG A 312 -15.06 5.92 -19.26
N PHE A 313 -14.16 5.68 -18.31
CA PHE A 313 -14.39 4.87 -17.13
C PHE A 313 -14.58 5.71 -15.85
N ALA A 314 -14.74 7.03 -15.97
CA ALA A 314 -14.85 7.91 -14.81
C ALA A 314 -16.01 7.52 -13.89
N GLY A 315 -15.74 7.38 -12.60
CA GLY A 315 -16.66 6.92 -11.57
C GLY A 315 -16.85 5.39 -11.50
N GLU A 316 -16.18 4.62 -12.35
CA GLU A 316 -16.24 3.16 -12.34
C GLU A 316 -15.05 2.56 -11.59
N VAL A 317 -15.28 1.45 -10.91
CA VAL A 317 -14.21 0.56 -10.45
C VAL A 317 -13.79 -0.30 -11.64
N VAL A 318 -12.50 -0.26 -11.96
CA VAL A 318 -11.94 -1.01 -13.09
C VAL A 318 -10.76 -1.88 -12.65
N ARG A 319 -10.53 -2.92 -13.43
CA ARG A 319 -9.29 -3.69 -13.43
C ARG A 319 -8.39 -3.20 -14.56
N ILE A 320 -7.20 -2.71 -14.21
CA ILE A 320 -6.14 -2.27 -15.12
C ILE A 320 -5.21 -3.46 -15.34
N GLU A 321 -5.08 -3.95 -16.56
CA GLU A 321 -4.29 -5.14 -16.89
C GLU A 321 -3.16 -4.81 -17.86
N PHE A 322 -1.94 -5.19 -17.49
CA PHE A 322 -0.77 -5.24 -18.37
C PHE A 322 -0.49 -6.70 -18.70
N ASP A 323 -0.75 -7.11 -19.93
CA ASP A 323 -0.51 -8.45 -20.44
C ASP A 323 0.75 -8.43 -21.30
N VAL A 324 1.74 -9.23 -20.94
CA VAL A 324 3.04 -9.27 -21.60
C VAL A 324 3.26 -10.68 -22.12
N THR A 325 3.57 -10.78 -23.41
CA THR A 325 3.88 -12.05 -24.10
C THR A 325 5.21 -11.95 -24.82
N GLY A 326 5.81 -13.09 -25.19
CA GLY A 326 7.11 -13.15 -25.86
C GLY A 326 8.14 -13.92 -25.04
N GLU A 327 9.42 -13.62 -25.27
CA GLU A 327 10.56 -14.37 -24.71
C GLU A 327 11.46 -13.52 -23.80
N ALA A 328 11.14 -12.23 -23.64
CA ALA A 328 11.89 -11.32 -22.76
C ALA A 328 11.96 -11.84 -21.32
N ALA A 329 13.17 -11.83 -20.76
CA ALA A 329 13.42 -12.24 -19.39
C ALA A 329 13.01 -11.15 -18.39
N ALA A 330 13.02 -9.89 -18.83
CA ALA A 330 12.58 -8.74 -18.06
C ALA A 330 11.81 -7.75 -18.94
N VAL A 331 10.57 -7.49 -18.56
CA VAL A 331 9.72 -6.42 -19.08
C VAL A 331 9.36 -5.49 -17.94
N GLY A 332 9.71 -4.22 -18.10
CA GLY A 332 9.48 -3.16 -17.13
C GLY A 332 8.25 -2.34 -17.47
N ILE A 333 7.37 -2.16 -16.48
CA ILE A 333 6.32 -1.15 -16.46
C ILE A 333 6.83 -0.05 -15.51
N SER A 334 7.39 1.01 -16.09
CA SER A 334 8.00 2.11 -15.35
C SER A 334 6.97 3.16 -14.96
N ALA A 335 7.04 3.61 -13.69
CA ALA A 335 6.18 4.63 -13.12
C ALA A 335 4.68 4.52 -13.50
N PRO A 336 4.04 3.33 -13.44
CA PRO A 336 2.61 3.22 -13.68
C PRO A 336 1.84 4.05 -12.66
N SER A 337 1.01 4.96 -13.15
CA SER A 337 0.26 5.89 -12.31
C SER A 337 -1.03 6.32 -12.97
N ILE A 338 -2.10 6.43 -12.17
CA ILE A 338 -3.30 7.18 -12.55
C ILE A 338 -3.02 8.64 -12.22
N VAL A 339 -3.08 9.50 -13.23
CA VAL A 339 -2.87 10.94 -13.09
C VAL A 339 -4.16 11.68 -13.42
N VAL A 340 -4.37 12.81 -12.74
CA VAL A 340 -5.53 13.71 -12.97
C VAL A 340 -5.02 15.13 -13.21
N PRO A 341 -5.79 16.00 -13.89
CA PRO A 341 -5.43 17.40 -14.06
C PRO A 341 -5.10 18.07 -12.73
N LEU A 342 -4.08 18.94 -12.73
CA LEU A 342 -3.83 19.82 -11.59
C LEU A 342 -5.02 20.79 -11.44
N PRO A 343 -5.63 20.92 -10.25
CA PRO A 343 -6.65 21.93 -10.04
C PRO A 343 -6.01 23.32 -10.20
N GLU A 344 -6.70 24.21 -10.90
CA GLU A 344 -6.22 25.57 -11.23
C GLU A 344 -5.79 26.36 -9.97
N GLN A 345 -6.42 26.08 -8.83
CA GLN A 345 -6.13 26.69 -7.53
C GLN A 345 -4.80 26.24 -6.91
N ALA A 346 -4.29 25.04 -7.23
CA ALA A 346 -3.01 24.56 -6.71
C ALA A 346 -1.82 25.37 -7.26
N LEU A 347 -2.00 26.03 -8.41
CA LEU A 347 -0.99 26.90 -9.01
C LEU A 347 -0.87 28.26 -8.30
N ALA A 348 -1.78 28.58 -7.37
CA ALA A 348 -1.89 29.88 -6.70
C ALA A 348 -1.61 29.83 -5.18
N ALA A 349 -0.90 28.81 -4.69
CA ALA A 349 -0.72 28.60 -3.25
C ALA A 349 0.06 29.75 -2.59
N ALA A 350 -0.66 30.61 -1.87
CA ALA A 350 -0.06 31.56 -0.93
C ALA A 350 0.46 30.81 0.31
N GLN A 351 1.59 31.24 0.86
CA GLN A 351 2.17 30.64 2.06
C GLN A 351 1.24 30.82 3.27
N ALA A 352 0.89 29.74 3.96
CA ALA A 352 0.05 29.78 5.16
C ALA A 352 0.83 30.37 6.35
N ASN A 353 0.19 31.28 7.10
CA ASN A 353 0.79 31.90 8.29
C ASN A 353 0.36 31.22 9.60
N SER A 354 -0.61 30.32 9.58
CA SER A 354 -1.07 29.57 10.75
C SER A 354 -1.74 28.29 10.28
N VAL A 355 -1.65 27.22 11.09
CA VAL A 355 -2.29 25.93 10.81
C VAL A 355 -3.09 25.53 12.05
N ILE A 356 -4.33 25.09 11.89
CA ILE A 356 -5.15 24.61 13.01
C ILE A 356 -5.57 23.20 12.70
N VAL A 357 -5.24 22.26 13.58
CA VAL A 357 -5.69 20.86 13.48
C VAL A 357 -6.78 20.64 14.52
N LEU A 358 -8.04 20.69 14.07
CA LEU A 358 -9.18 20.36 14.91
C LEU A 358 -9.50 18.87 14.78
N LEU A 359 -9.34 18.12 15.87
CA LEU A 359 -9.73 16.72 15.94
C LEU A 359 -10.88 16.53 16.93
N ILE A 360 -11.94 15.85 16.47
CA ILE A 360 -13.10 15.51 17.30
C ILE A 360 -13.14 14.00 17.42
N ASP A 361 -12.94 13.49 18.63
CA ASP A 361 -12.87 12.05 18.87
C ASP A 361 -14.22 11.37 18.60
N THR A 362 -14.18 10.23 17.93
CA THR A 362 -15.35 9.41 17.55
C THR A 362 -16.40 10.11 16.68
N LEU A 363 -16.05 11.22 16.01
CA LEU A 363 -16.97 11.94 15.13
C LEU A 363 -17.36 11.09 13.92
N ARG A 364 -18.66 10.88 13.73
CA ARG A 364 -19.18 10.10 12.61
C ARG A 364 -19.58 10.99 11.44
N ALA A 365 -19.02 10.73 10.26
CA ALA A 365 -19.38 11.39 9.01
C ALA A 365 -20.90 11.39 8.76
N SER A 366 -21.59 10.28 9.04
CA SER A 366 -23.05 10.15 8.88
C SER A 366 -23.89 11.13 9.71
N LYS A 367 -23.29 11.86 10.66
CA LYS A 367 -23.95 12.90 11.46
C LYS A 367 -23.72 14.31 10.93
N LEU A 368 -22.76 14.54 10.05
CA LEU A 368 -22.47 15.84 9.47
C LEU A 368 -23.23 16.01 8.15
N LYS A 369 -23.80 17.19 7.90
CA LYS A 369 -24.56 17.43 6.67
C LYS A 369 -23.71 17.43 5.40
N ALA A 370 -22.41 17.78 5.54
CA ALA A 370 -21.44 17.70 4.45
C ALA A 370 -21.34 16.29 3.83
N TYR A 371 -21.53 15.24 4.64
CA TYR A 371 -21.46 13.84 4.17
C TYR A 371 -22.83 13.16 4.10
N ASN A 372 -23.80 13.62 4.90
CA ASN A 372 -25.16 13.11 4.90
C ASN A 372 -26.16 14.28 4.99
N PRO A 373 -26.62 14.81 3.84
CA PRO A 373 -27.57 15.93 3.81
C PRO A 373 -28.87 15.68 4.57
N ARG A 374 -29.23 14.40 4.83
CA ARG A 374 -30.42 13.99 5.59
C ARG A 374 -30.18 13.89 7.10
N SER A 375 -28.99 14.24 7.59
CA SER A 375 -28.70 14.23 9.02
C SER A 375 -29.63 15.19 9.78
N ARG A 376 -30.18 14.70 10.90
CA ARG A 376 -30.97 15.52 11.85
C ARG A 376 -30.11 16.29 12.86
N VAL A 377 -28.81 16.02 12.90
CA VAL A 377 -27.89 16.71 13.82
C VAL A 377 -27.61 18.10 13.25
N GLN A 378 -27.65 19.12 14.10
CA GLN A 378 -27.40 20.49 13.71
C GLN A 378 -25.98 20.89 14.10
N THR A 379 -25.16 21.19 13.11
CA THR A 379 -23.75 21.58 13.26
C THR A 379 -23.48 22.88 12.52
N PRO A 380 -24.20 23.98 12.80
CA PRO A 380 -24.21 25.17 11.94
C PRO A 380 -22.82 25.77 11.68
N THR A 381 -21.91 25.75 12.66
CA THR A 381 -20.54 26.25 12.48
C THR A 381 -19.71 25.33 11.56
N LEU A 382 -19.81 24.01 11.73
CA LEU A 382 -19.11 23.06 10.84
C LEU A 382 -19.74 23.05 9.45
N ASP A 383 -21.07 23.17 9.36
CA ASP A 383 -21.81 23.25 8.09
C ASP A 383 -21.36 24.50 7.30
N ALA A 384 -21.22 25.65 7.97
CA ALA A 384 -20.71 26.88 7.36
C ALA A 384 -19.25 26.75 6.92
N PHE A 385 -18.38 26.22 7.80
CA PHE A 385 -16.97 25.99 7.47
C PHE A 385 -16.79 25.05 6.28
N ALA A 386 -17.54 23.94 6.25
CA ALA A 386 -17.50 22.98 5.15
C ALA A 386 -17.92 23.58 3.80
N GLY A 387 -18.78 24.61 3.80
CA GLY A 387 -19.20 25.31 2.58
C GLY A 387 -18.11 26.17 1.94
N GLU A 388 -17.05 26.50 2.68
CA GLU A 388 -15.92 27.32 2.23
C GLU A 388 -14.60 26.53 2.16
N ALA A 389 -14.59 25.29 2.65
CA ALA A 389 -13.42 24.44 2.74
C ALA A 389 -13.35 23.40 1.61
N ALA A 390 -12.16 22.84 1.40
CA ALA A 390 -12.03 21.58 0.66
C ALA A 390 -12.52 20.43 1.56
N VAL A 391 -13.55 19.71 1.12
CA VAL A 391 -14.11 18.56 1.84
C VAL A 391 -13.65 17.28 1.15
N PHE A 392 -12.97 16.41 1.91
CA PHE A 392 -12.61 15.08 1.44
C PHE A 392 -13.76 14.11 1.72
N GLU A 393 -14.41 13.63 0.66
CA GLU A 393 -15.55 12.68 0.74
C GLU A 393 -15.10 11.27 1.15
N HIS A 394 -13.86 10.91 0.81
CA HIS A 394 -13.26 9.61 1.08
C HIS A 394 -12.07 9.73 2.05
N ALA A 395 -12.36 10.07 3.32
CA ALA A 395 -11.35 10.13 4.39
C ALA A 395 -11.60 9.01 5.41
N GLN A 396 -10.74 7.98 5.40
CA GLN A 396 -10.86 6.83 6.30
C GLN A 396 -9.88 6.94 7.48
N SER A 397 -10.33 6.53 8.68
CA SER A 397 -9.47 6.46 9.86
C SER A 397 -8.49 5.29 9.71
N PRO A 398 -7.19 5.47 10.03
CA PRO A 398 -6.19 4.41 9.90
C PRO A 398 -6.37 3.29 10.94
N GLU A 399 -7.12 3.54 12.01
CA GLU A 399 -7.48 2.52 13.02
C GLU A 399 -8.84 2.88 13.66
N ASN A 400 -9.53 1.89 14.23
CA ASN A 400 -10.83 2.10 14.90
C ASN A 400 -10.71 2.53 16.38
N TRP A 401 -9.48 2.76 16.87
CA TRP A 401 -9.17 3.14 18.24
C TRP A 401 -8.44 4.48 18.29
N THR A 402 -8.80 5.33 19.26
CA THR A 402 -8.32 6.72 19.37
C THR A 402 -6.79 6.83 19.39
N LYS A 403 -6.09 6.12 20.29
CA LYS A 403 -4.63 6.27 20.44
C LYS A 403 -3.85 6.00 19.15
N PRO A 404 -4.02 4.85 18.46
CA PRO A 404 -3.34 4.62 17.19
C PRO A 404 -3.82 5.53 16.07
N SER A 405 -5.10 5.88 16.02
CA SER A 405 -5.62 6.81 15.00
C SER A 405 -4.97 8.19 15.10
N VAL A 406 -4.86 8.74 16.32
CA VAL A 406 -4.22 10.04 16.56
C VAL A 406 -2.72 10.00 16.32
N ALA A 407 -2.04 8.93 16.76
CA ALA A 407 -0.62 8.72 16.44
C ALA A 407 -0.37 8.77 14.93
N SER A 408 -1.21 8.10 14.14
CA SER A 408 -1.09 8.13 12.67
C SER A 408 -1.32 9.53 12.09
N ILE A 409 -2.31 10.26 12.59
CA ILE A 409 -2.59 11.64 12.13
C ILE A 409 -1.40 12.57 12.40
N LEU A 410 -0.79 12.48 13.57
CA LEU A 410 0.29 13.38 13.99
C LEU A 410 1.65 13.02 13.41
N THR A 411 1.87 11.77 12.98
CA THR A 411 3.19 11.32 12.49
C THR A 411 3.20 10.97 10.99
N SER A 412 2.03 10.92 10.36
CA SER A 412 1.84 10.33 9.03
C SER A 412 2.29 8.85 8.92
N LEU A 413 2.53 8.18 10.04
CA LEU A 413 2.89 6.78 10.09
C LEU A 413 1.65 5.91 10.23
N THR A 414 1.68 4.70 9.68
CA THR A 414 0.60 3.74 9.90
C THR A 414 0.67 3.17 11.33
N PRO A 415 -0.44 2.62 11.87
CA PRO A 415 -0.48 1.99 13.21
C PRO A 415 0.62 0.98 13.49
N THR A 416 1.15 0.39 12.43
CA THR A 416 2.08 -0.73 12.45
C THR A 416 3.53 -0.27 12.40
N THR A 417 3.77 0.94 11.91
CA THR A 417 5.08 1.58 11.96
C THR A 417 5.32 2.21 13.33
N HIS A 418 4.31 2.92 13.88
CA HIS A 418 4.46 3.60 15.17
C HIS A 418 4.08 2.72 16.39
N ASN A 419 3.51 1.52 16.18
CA ASN A 419 3.26 0.49 17.20
C ASN A 419 2.39 0.88 18.41
N THR A 420 1.52 1.89 18.31
CA THR A 420 0.66 2.34 19.44
C THR A 420 -0.68 1.58 19.53
N LYS A 421 -0.63 0.26 19.34
CA LYS A 421 -1.81 -0.61 19.14
C LYS A 421 -2.29 -1.37 20.38
N GLU A 422 -1.59 -1.25 21.50
CA GLU A 422 -1.94 -1.91 22.77
C GLU A 422 -2.27 -0.90 23.87
N GLN A 423 -3.05 -1.31 24.89
CA GLN A 423 -3.38 -0.42 26.01
C GLN A 423 -2.12 0.18 26.68
N SER A 424 -1.07 -0.62 26.83
CA SER A 424 0.22 -0.25 27.42
C SER A 424 1.18 0.48 26.47
N SER A 425 0.95 0.42 25.15
CA SER A 425 1.86 1.03 24.18
C SER A 425 1.86 2.56 24.24
N SER A 426 3.00 3.18 23.94
CA SER A 426 3.17 4.63 23.84
C SER A 426 3.84 4.97 22.52
N LEU A 427 3.61 6.19 22.01
CA LEU A 427 4.27 6.68 20.80
C LEU A 427 5.78 6.79 21.09
N PRO A 428 6.65 6.14 20.30
CA PRO A 428 8.08 6.18 20.55
C PRO A 428 8.65 7.57 20.21
N PRO A 429 9.70 8.04 20.91
CA PRO A 429 10.35 9.32 20.61
C PRO A 429 10.96 9.43 19.21
N SER A 430 11.17 8.29 18.53
CA SER A 430 11.68 8.26 17.16
C SER A 430 10.59 8.54 16.10
N ALA A 431 9.31 8.58 16.50
CA ALA A 431 8.22 8.86 15.59
C ALA A 431 8.00 10.37 15.49
N LEU A 432 8.66 10.98 14.50
CA LEU A 432 8.60 12.41 14.22
C LEU A 432 7.15 12.89 14.10
N MET A 433 6.75 13.81 14.97
CA MET A 433 5.42 14.41 14.94
C MET A 433 5.39 15.69 14.10
N ILE A 434 4.21 16.01 13.58
CA ILE A 434 3.93 17.24 12.83
C ILE A 434 4.36 18.47 13.64
N SER A 435 4.23 18.42 14.96
CA SER A 435 4.63 19.48 15.89
C SER A 435 6.12 19.80 15.79
N GLU A 436 6.98 18.78 15.79
CA GLU A 436 8.44 18.93 15.63
C GLU A 436 8.80 19.46 14.23
N VAL A 437 8.18 18.92 13.17
CA VAL A 437 8.37 19.39 11.78
C VAL A 437 8.02 20.87 11.63
N LEU A 438 7.02 21.34 12.37
CA LEU A 438 6.56 22.72 12.31
C LEU A 438 7.41 23.66 13.14
N GLN A 439 7.95 23.21 14.28
CA GLN A 439 8.97 23.95 15.03
C GLN A 439 10.22 24.16 14.19
N ASP A 440 10.69 23.12 13.47
CA ASP A 440 11.81 23.21 12.52
C ASP A 440 11.54 24.20 11.37
N ALA A 441 10.26 24.51 11.10
CA ALA A 441 9.81 25.50 10.12
C ALA A 441 9.43 26.86 10.73
N ASP A 442 9.90 27.17 11.95
CA ASP A 442 9.68 28.42 12.70
C ASP A 442 8.21 28.71 13.07
N PHE A 443 7.38 27.67 13.25
CA PHE A 443 6.05 27.82 13.85
C PHE A 443 6.13 27.64 15.37
N ALA A 444 5.40 28.48 16.10
CA ALA A 444 5.06 28.20 17.49
C ALA A 444 3.98 27.10 17.53
N THR A 445 4.15 26.11 18.41
CA THR A 445 3.31 24.92 18.45
C THR A 445 2.66 24.76 19.81
N ALA A 446 1.36 24.45 19.83
CA ALA A 446 0.64 24.18 21.07
C ALA A 446 -0.42 23.09 20.87
N SER A 447 -0.63 22.28 21.91
CA SER A 447 -1.67 21.25 21.94
C SER A 447 -2.62 21.44 23.13
N PHE A 448 -3.92 21.24 22.86
CA PHE A 448 -4.99 21.35 23.84
C PHE A 448 -5.85 20.08 23.76
N ILE A 449 -5.59 19.14 24.66
CA ILE A 449 -6.10 17.78 24.56
C ILE A 449 -6.99 17.45 25.76
N ALA A 450 -8.22 17.02 25.49
CA ALA A 450 -9.19 16.59 26.51
C ALA A 450 -9.30 15.05 26.63
N ASN A 451 -8.50 14.29 25.88
CA ASN A 451 -8.54 12.83 25.85
C ASN A 451 -7.30 12.22 26.50
N GLY A 452 -7.48 11.48 27.60
CA GLY A 452 -6.38 10.86 28.33
C GLY A 452 -5.59 9.79 27.56
N TYR A 453 -6.14 9.22 26.48
CA TYR A 453 -5.39 8.30 25.60
C TYR A 453 -4.40 9.01 24.68
N VAL A 454 -4.47 10.33 24.61
CA VAL A 454 -3.58 11.20 23.84
C VAL A 454 -2.95 12.17 24.84
N SER A 455 -2.05 11.66 25.66
CA SER A 455 -1.40 12.39 26.74
C SER A 455 0.10 12.14 26.76
N ASP A 456 0.82 12.93 27.55
CA ASP A 456 2.23 12.74 27.92
C ASP A 456 2.54 11.29 28.31
N ARG A 457 1.68 10.65 29.10
CA ARG A 457 1.79 9.23 29.48
C ARG A 457 1.96 8.30 28.28
N PHE A 458 1.40 8.67 27.13
CA PHE A 458 1.43 7.89 25.91
C PHE A 458 2.36 8.48 24.83
N GLY A 459 3.23 9.43 25.17
CA GLY A 459 4.27 9.98 24.29
C GLY A 459 3.78 11.02 23.28
N PHE A 460 2.68 11.73 23.57
CA PHE A 460 2.12 12.77 22.69
C PHE A 460 2.59 14.20 23.05
N ASP A 461 3.55 14.33 23.96
CA ASP A 461 4.10 15.58 24.49
C ASP A 461 5.30 16.13 23.70
N GLN A 462 5.66 15.49 22.58
CA GLN A 462 6.83 15.86 21.79
C GLN A 462 6.54 17.07 20.86
N GLY A 463 7.50 17.98 20.74
CA GLY A 463 7.45 19.10 19.78
C GLY A 463 6.43 20.22 20.07
N TRP A 464 5.98 20.37 21.32
CA TRP A 464 5.10 21.47 21.75
C TRP A 464 5.85 22.50 22.60
N ASP A 465 5.44 23.78 22.54
CA ASP A 465 6.01 24.90 23.32
C ASP A 465 5.36 25.12 24.70
#